data_AF-A0A2D4GUE1-F1
#
_entry.id   AF-A0A2D4GUE1-F1
#
_cell.length_a   1.000
_cell.length_b   1.000
_cell.length_c   1.000
_cell.angle_alpha   90.00
_cell.angle_beta   90.00
_cell.angle_gamma   90.00
#
_symmetry.space_group_name_H-M   'P 1'
#
loop_
_entity.id
_entity.type
_entity.pdbx_description
1 polymer ?
#
loop_
_entity_poly.entity_id
_entity_poly.type
_entity_poly.pdbx_seq_one_letter_code
_entity_poly.pdbx_strand_id
1 'polypeptide(L)'
;MPKSKRRGGGTPRGTSGAQHRNMQPFSDEDASVETMSHCSGFSDPASFNEDGPEIDDEPTQEDLECKLKGFIDLTLDKSTKMRQFVLDGLKSALTSKMLYEFILERRITLTDSIERCIKKGKGDEQCAAAGLACLLCIQLGSGIESEEVFKTLAPLLKKILCDVSASMKARQAVSISMLVVIP
;
A
#
# COMPACT_ATOMS: atom_id res chain seq x y z
N MET A 1 -38.32 -5.78 44.82
CA MET A 1 -39.60 -5.21 44.33
C MET A 1 -39.31 -4.26 43.16
N PRO A 2 -39.94 -4.42 41.98
CA PRO A 2 -39.78 -3.56 40.81
C PRO A 2 -41.01 -2.64 40.59
N LYS A 3 -40.81 -1.41 40.07
CA LYS A 3 -41.85 -0.57 39.41
C LYS A 3 -41.14 0.32 38.37
N SER A 4 -41.28 0.14 37.05
CA SER A 4 -42.37 0.60 36.14
C SER A 4 -42.56 2.13 36.13
N LYS A 5 -42.90 2.87 35.06
CA LYS A 5 -43.01 2.78 33.57
C LYS A 5 -43.76 4.08 33.16
N ARG A 6 -43.57 4.54 31.91
CA ARG A 6 -44.42 5.43 31.06
C ARG A 6 -44.21 6.95 31.20
N ARG A 7 -44.56 7.81 30.23
CA ARG A 7 -44.71 7.86 28.74
C ARG A 7 -45.50 9.16 28.46
N GLY A 8 -45.20 9.87 27.37
CA GLY A 8 -46.05 10.91 26.76
C GLY A 8 -45.33 12.26 26.68
N GLY A 9 -45.37 13.04 25.60
CA GLY A 9 -46.18 13.03 24.38
C GLY A 9 -46.55 14.48 24.05
N GLY A 10 -46.39 14.92 22.79
CA GLY A 10 -46.96 16.19 22.31
C GLY A 10 -46.15 16.93 21.26
N THR A 11 -46.52 16.77 19.98
CA THR A 11 -46.33 17.77 18.91
C THR A 11 -47.37 18.89 19.03
N PRO A 12 -47.15 20.06 18.40
CA PRO A 12 -47.96 20.32 17.21
C PRO A 12 -47.23 21.03 16.05
N ARG A 13 -47.97 20.98 14.93
CA ARG A 13 -47.71 21.39 13.55
C ARG A 13 -47.90 22.90 13.35
N GLY A 14 -47.12 23.52 12.46
CA GLY A 14 -47.35 24.87 11.92
C GLY A 14 -46.95 24.95 10.44
N THR A 15 -47.88 25.42 9.61
CA THR A 15 -47.92 25.36 8.14
C THR A 15 -47.62 26.71 7.47
N SER A 16 -47.01 26.63 6.27
CA SER A 16 -47.22 27.45 5.06
C SER A 16 -47.01 28.98 5.05
N GLY A 17 -46.15 29.44 4.12
CA GLY A 17 -46.16 30.80 3.58
C GLY A 17 -45.18 30.95 2.40
N ALA A 18 -45.72 31.06 1.18
CA ALA A 18 -44.99 31.27 -0.08
C ALA A 18 -45.24 32.70 -0.62
N GLN A 19 -44.46 33.07 -1.66
CA GLN A 19 -44.56 34.27 -2.55
C GLN A 19 -43.68 35.47 -2.11
N HIS A 20 -42.94 36.21 -2.95
CA HIS A 20 -43.06 36.55 -4.38
C HIS A 20 -41.72 37.14 -4.95
N ARG A 21 -41.61 37.15 -6.29
CA ARG A 21 -40.51 37.64 -7.19
C ARG A 21 -39.95 39.05 -6.94
N ASN A 22 -38.69 39.31 -7.34
CA ASN A 22 -38.35 40.35 -8.36
C ASN A 22 -36.95 40.19 -9.01
N MET A 23 -36.81 40.74 -10.23
CA MET A 23 -35.73 40.59 -11.22
C MET A 23 -34.40 41.36 -10.92
N GLN A 24 -33.31 40.80 -11.48
CA GLN A 24 -32.01 41.32 -11.98
C GLN A 24 -31.87 42.86 -12.22
N PRO A 25 -30.65 43.47 -12.14
CA PRO A 25 -29.65 43.36 -13.22
C PRO A 25 -28.15 43.41 -12.87
N PHE A 26 -27.37 42.84 -13.79
CA PHE A 26 -25.98 43.13 -14.23
C PHE A 26 -25.19 44.23 -13.51
N SER A 27 -23.97 43.89 -13.10
CA SER A 27 -22.82 44.80 -13.12
C SER A 27 -21.55 44.00 -13.44
N ASP A 28 -21.04 44.23 -14.65
CA ASP A 28 -19.70 43.88 -15.13
C ASP A 28 -18.78 44.99 -14.64
N GLU A 29 -17.66 44.68 -13.99
CA GLU A 29 -16.54 45.63 -13.79
C GLU A 29 -15.25 44.86 -13.47
N ASP A 30 -14.23 45.32 -14.18
CA ASP A 30 -12.88 44.85 -14.41
C ASP A 30 -12.03 44.71 -13.13
N ALA A 31 -11.21 43.66 -13.07
CA ALA A 31 -10.03 43.65 -12.21
C ALA A 31 -8.95 42.75 -12.84
N SER A 32 -8.49 43.19 -14.00
CA SER A 32 -7.15 42.87 -14.52
C SER A 32 -6.09 43.27 -13.49
N VAL A 33 -5.32 42.31 -12.94
CA VAL A 33 -3.96 42.59 -12.45
C VAL A 33 -3.01 41.46 -12.84
N GLU A 34 -2.17 41.76 -13.81
CA GLU A 34 -0.97 41.01 -14.13
C GLU A 34 0.02 41.17 -12.97
N THR A 35 0.48 40.07 -12.38
CA THR A 35 1.71 40.08 -11.57
C THR A 35 2.70 39.09 -12.16
N MET A 36 3.52 39.68 -13.03
CA MET A 36 4.81 39.22 -13.51
C MET A 36 5.80 39.01 -12.35
N SER A 37 6.84 38.21 -12.62
CA SER A 37 8.12 38.11 -11.89
C SER A 37 8.22 36.87 -10.97
N HIS A 38 9.26 36.03 -11.02
CA HIS A 38 10.67 36.33 -11.22
C HIS A 38 11.40 35.22 -12.02
N CYS A 39 12.09 35.58 -13.09
CA CYS A 39 13.23 34.81 -13.57
C CYS A 39 14.39 35.06 -12.60
N SER A 40 14.77 34.07 -11.81
CA SER A 40 15.98 34.16 -11.00
C SER A 40 17.18 34.22 -11.95
N GLY A 41 17.87 35.36 -11.93
CA GLY A 41 19.12 35.56 -12.65
C GLY A 41 20.19 34.61 -12.14
N PHE A 42 20.76 33.83 -13.06
CA PHE A 42 21.99 33.10 -12.81
C PHE A 42 23.15 34.10 -12.94
N SER A 43 23.81 34.40 -11.84
CA SER A 43 25.12 35.08 -11.75
C SER A 43 25.65 34.69 -10.36
N ASP A 44 26.86 34.19 -10.13
CA ASP A 44 28.16 34.46 -10.72
C ASP A 44 29.11 33.27 -10.35
N PRO A 45 30.24 33.02 -11.04
CA PRO A 45 31.18 31.96 -10.73
C PRO A 45 32.31 32.49 -9.83
N ALA A 46 32.42 31.98 -8.60
CA ALA A 46 33.67 31.69 -7.90
C ALA A 46 33.44 31.53 -6.39
N SER A 47 33.61 30.30 -5.89
CA SER A 47 34.28 30.06 -4.61
C SER A 47 34.62 28.57 -4.55
N PHE A 48 35.89 28.27 -4.80
CA PHE A 48 36.51 27.01 -4.44
C PHE A 48 36.62 26.98 -2.91
N ASN A 49 35.63 26.39 -2.25
CA ASN A 49 35.74 25.87 -0.90
C ASN A 49 35.54 24.36 -0.99
N GLU A 50 36.66 23.66 -1.17
CA GLU A 50 36.78 22.21 -1.04
C GLU A 50 36.70 21.85 0.45
N ASP A 51 35.49 21.72 0.97
CA ASP A 51 35.12 20.81 2.05
C ASP A 51 33.58 20.73 2.11
N GLY A 52 33.01 20.09 1.09
CA GLY A 52 31.60 19.73 1.09
C GLY A 52 31.41 18.51 1.97
N PRO A 53 30.35 18.43 2.81
CA PRO A 53 30.05 17.21 3.54
C PRO A 53 29.96 16.06 2.53
N GLU A 54 30.59 14.92 2.83
CA GLU A 54 30.41 13.68 2.07
C GLU A 54 28.91 13.52 1.83
N ILE A 55 28.48 13.74 0.59
CA ILE A 55 27.13 13.44 0.16
C ILE A 55 27.09 11.92 0.23
N ASP A 56 26.55 11.39 1.31
CA ASP A 56 26.19 9.98 1.41
C ASP A 56 25.34 9.69 0.17
N ASP A 57 25.92 8.98 -0.80
CA ASP A 57 25.25 8.61 -2.04
C ASP A 57 24.10 7.67 -1.67
N GLU A 58 22.93 8.25 -1.39
CA GLU A 58 21.71 7.49 -1.14
C GLU A 58 21.45 6.59 -2.36
N PRO A 59 21.23 5.29 -2.17
CA PRO A 59 21.12 4.35 -3.28
C PRO A 59 19.98 4.76 -4.22
N THR A 60 20.29 4.74 -5.52
CA THR A 60 19.31 5.10 -6.55
C THR A 60 18.16 4.08 -6.61
N GLN A 61 17.07 4.43 -7.28
CA GLN A 61 15.97 3.48 -7.49
C GLN A 61 16.45 2.26 -8.31
N GLU A 62 17.34 2.44 -9.28
CA GLU A 62 17.90 1.36 -10.09
C GLU A 62 18.74 0.40 -9.24
N ASP A 63 19.54 0.93 -8.30
CA ASP A 63 20.32 0.12 -7.36
C ASP A 63 19.40 -0.71 -6.46
N LEU A 64 18.31 -0.10 -5.98
CA LEU A 64 17.30 -0.79 -5.20
C LEU A 64 16.67 -1.92 -6.01
N GLU A 65 16.20 -1.66 -7.23
CA GLU A 65 15.58 -2.68 -8.08
C GLU A 65 16.55 -3.81 -8.43
N CYS A 66 17.84 -3.50 -8.66
CA CYS A 66 18.88 -4.51 -8.84
C CYS A 66 19.04 -5.40 -7.61
N LYS A 67 19.06 -4.82 -6.41
CA LYS A 67 19.08 -5.57 -5.14
C LYS A 67 17.84 -6.46 -4.99
N LEU A 68 16.65 -5.95 -5.34
CA LEU A 68 15.42 -6.73 -5.26
C LEU A 68 15.38 -7.88 -6.26
N LYS A 69 15.96 -7.74 -7.46
CA LYS A 69 16.15 -8.87 -8.40
C LYS A 69 16.98 -9.97 -7.75
N GLY A 70 18.10 -9.61 -7.12
CA GLY A 70 18.92 -10.57 -6.37
C GLY A 70 18.16 -11.25 -5.23
N PHE A 71 17.28 -10.53 -4.52
CA PHE A 71 16.42 -11.13 -3.50
C PHE A 71 15.40 -12.12 -4.08
N ILE A 72 14.83 -11.84 -5.25
CA ILE A 72 13.93 -12.77 -5.95
C ILE A 72 14.67 -14.08 -6.27
N ASP A 73 15.89 -14.01 -6.80
CA ASP A 73 16.68 -15.20 -7.12
C ASP A 73 16.96 -16.05 -5.86
N LEU A 74 17.30 -15.37 -4.75
CA LEU A 74 17.58 -16.01 -3.47
C LEU A 74 16.34 -16.62 -2.79
N THR A 75 15.12 -16.37 -3.27
CA THR A 75 13.92 -17.12 -2.81
C THR A 75 14.00 -18.61 -3.15
N LEU A 76 14.89 -19.01 -4.05
CA LEU A 76 15.14 -20.40 -4.42
C LEU A 76 16.27 -21.06 -3.61
N ASP A 77 16.91 -20.32 -2.70
CA ASP A 77 18.05 -20.79 -1.93
C ASP A 77 17.74 -22.07 -1.11
N LYS A 78 18.75 -22.92 -0.93
CA LYS A 78 18.61 -24.18 -0.18
C LYS A 78 18.34 -23.93 1.31
N SER A 79 18.83 -22.82 1.85
CA SER A 79 18.65 -22.42 3.24
C SER A 79 17.29 -21.75 3.46
N THR A 80 16.47 -22.37 4.30
CA THR A 80 15.22 -21.75 4.78
C THR A 80 15.46 -20.40 5.43
N LYS A 81 16.56 -20.22 6.17
CA LYS A 81 16.90 -18.93 6.80
C LYS A 81 17.20 -17.85 5.77
N MET A 82 17.89 -18.19 4.68
CA MET A 82 18.16 -17.24 3.60
C MET A 82 16.86 -16.84 2.90
N ARG A 83 16.01 -17.81 2.56
CA ARG A 83 14.70 -17.56 1.96
C ARG A 83 13.84 -16.65 2.83
N GLN A 84 13.78 -16.91 4.14
CA GLN A 84 13.09 -16.03 5.09
C GLN A 84 13.66 -14.61 5.08
N PHE A 85 14.99 -14.47 5.19
CA PHE A 85 15.66 -13.18 5.20
C PHE A 85 15.33 -12.34 3.95
N VAL A 86 15.40 -12.94 2.76
CA VAL A 86 15.13 -12.20 1.52
C VAL A 86 13.65 -11.88 1.33
N LEU A 87 12.73 -12.74 1.81
CA LEU A 87 11.29 -12.42 1.83
C LEU A 87 11.00 -11.21 2.73
N ASP A 88 11.62 -11.12 3.90
CA ASP A 88 11.50 -9.95 4.77
C ASP A 88 12.16 -8.70 4.18
N GLY A 89 13.27 -8.87 3.44
CA GLY A 89 13.89 -7.80 2.66
C GLY A 89 12.97 -7.25 1.56
N LEU A 90 12.33 -8.13 0.79
CA LEU A 90 11.32 -7.76 -0.21
C LEU A 90 10.14 -7.02 0.43
N LYS A 91 9.59 -7.55 1.52
CA LYS A 91 8.50 -6.88 2.25
C LYS A 91 8.89 -5.49 2.71
N SER A 92 10.10 -5.34 3.26
CA SER A 92 10.58 -4.05 3.76
C SER A 92 10.64 -3.03 2.64
N ALA A 93 11.17 -3.41 1.47
CA ALA A 93 11.22 -2.52 0.31
C ALA A 93 9.81 -2.15 -0.19
N LEU A 94 8.91 -3.13 -0.31
CA LEU A 94 7.54 -2.93 -0.76
C LEU A 94 6.67 -2.15 0.25
N THR A 95 7.07 -2.10 1.51
CA THR A 95 6.40 -1.25 2.51
C THR A 95 6.88 0.19 2.40
N SER A 96 8.18 0.39 2.12
CA SER A 96 8.79 1.72 2.12
C SER A 96 8.64 2.50 0.82
N LYS A 97 8.49 1.82 -0.33
CA LYS A 97 8.40 2.46 -1.65
C LYS A 97 7.33 1.79 -2.53
N MET A 98 6.62 2.60 -3.31
CA MET A 98 5.74 2.13 -4.38
C MET A 98 6.59 1.72 -5.59
N LEU A 99 6.55 0.44 -5.95
CA LEU A 99 7.38 -0.20 -6.97
C LEU A 99 6.50 -0.90 -8.01
N TYR A 100 5.44 -0.21 -8.45
CA TYR A 100 4.39 -0.80 -9.28
C TYR A 100 4.93 -1.45 -10.57
N GLU A 101 5.71 -0.71 -11.39
CA GLU A 101 6.26 -1.24 -12.64
C GLU A 101 7.17 -2.46 -12.40
N PHE A 102 8.08 -2.35 -11.44
CA PHE A 102 8.98 -3.45 -11.06
C PHE A 102 8.22 -4.73 -10.68
N ILE A 103 7.14 -4.57 -9.91
CA ILE A 103 6.28 -5.66 -9.47
C ILE A 103 5.45 -6.21 -10.61
N LEU A 104 4.83 -5.34 -11.42
CA LEU A 104 3.95 -5.73 -12.52
C LEU A 104 4.71 -6.63 -13.52
N GLU A 105 5.95 -6.26 -13.85
CA GLU A 105 6.85 -7.04 -14.71
C GLU A 105 7.20 -8.42 -14.14
N ARG A 106 7.20 -8.58 -12.80
CA ARG A 106 7.70 -9.77 -12.09
C ARG A 106 6.65 -10.55 -11.32
N ARG A 107 5.38 -10.14 -11.40
CA ARG A 107 4.28 -10.68 -10.58
C ARG A 107 4.16 -12.20 -10.67
N ILE A 108 4.38 -12.78 -11.85
CA ILE A 108 4.32 -14.24 -12.06
C ILE A 108 5.42 -14.92 -11.24
N THR A 109 6.68 -14.51 -11.41
CA THR A 109 7.82 -15.03 -10.66
C THR A 109 7.67 -14.81 -9.15
N LEU A 110 7.23 -13.62 -8.72
CA LEU A 110 6.98 -13.32 -7.32
C LEU A 110 5.91 -14.25 -6.72
N THR A 111 4.83 -14.48 -7.46
CA THR A 111 3.75 -15.39 -7.05
C THR A 111 4.26 -16.82 -6.91
N ASP A 112 5.02 -17.32 -7.89
CA ASP A 112 5.61 -18.66 -7.85
C ASP A 112 6.55 -18.83 -6.63
N SER A 113 7.40 -17.82 -6.36
CA SER A 113 8.29 -17.81 -5.21
C SER A 113 7.53 -17.81 -3.88
N ILE A 114 6.47 -17.00 -3.76
CA ILE A 114 5.62 -16.94 -2.57
C ILE A 114 4.91 -18.28 -2.37
N GLU A 115 4.27 -18.82 -3.41
CA GLU A 115 3.58 -20.11 -3.39
C GLU A 115 4.52 -21.22 -2.93
N ARG A 116 5.76 -21.25 -3.46
CA ARG A 116 6.77 -22.22 -3.08
C ARG A 116 7.14 -22.12 -1.60
N CYS A 117 7.39 -20.91 -1.10
CA CYS A 117 7.74 -20.69 0.31
C CYS A 117 6.58 -20.98 1.25
N ILE A 118 5.33 -20.74 0.83
CA ILE A 118 4.14 -21.15 1.57
C ILE A 118 4.02 -22.68 1.64
N LYS A 119 4.23 -23.37 0.50
CA LYS A 119 4.09 -24.84 0.40
C LYS A 119 5.20 -25.61 1.09
N LYS A 120 6.46 -25.16 0.95
CA LYS A 120 7.66 -25.87 1.42
C LYS A 120 8.19 -25.34 2.74
N GLY A 121 7.96 -24.06 3.03
CA GLY A 121 8.38 -23.41 4.26
C GLY A 121 7.49 -23.74 5.45
N LYS A 122 7.93 -23.31 6.64
CA LYS A 122 7.17 -23.41 7.88
C LYS A 122 7.44 -22.20 8.77
N GLY A 123 6.54 -21.91 9.70
CA GLY A 123 6.76 -20.93 10.77
C GLY A 123 6.99 -19.53 10.22
N ASP A 124 8.16 -18.95 10.52
CA ASP A 124 8.48 -17.57 10.15
C ASP A 124 8.62 -17.38 8.63
N GLU A 125 9.06 -18.39 7.89
CA GLU A 125 9.14 -18.32 6.43
C GLU A 125 7.74 -18.19 5.80
N GLN A 126 6.76 -18.96 6.29
CA GLN A 126 5.36 -18.85 5.83
C GLN A 126 4.76 -17.50 6.23
N CYS A 127 5.12 -16.98 7.40
CA CYS A 127 4.71 -15.66 7.86
C CYS A 127 5.27 -14.55 6.93
N ALA A 128 6.54 -14.64 6.55
CA ALA A 128 7.16 -13.71 5.62
C ALA A 128 6.54 -13.81 4.22
N ALA A 129 6.34 -15.03 3.70
CA ALA A 129 5.72 -15.24 2.39
C ALA A 129 4.26 -14.73 2.34
N ALA A 130 3.45 -14.98 3.37
CA ALA A 130 2.08 -14.47 3.46
C ALA A 130 2.06 -12.93 3.58
N GLY A 131 2.99 -12.34 4.33
CA GLY A 131 3.13 -10.89 4.39
C GLY A 131 3.51 -10.28 3.04
N LEU A 132 4.40 -10.94 2.28
CA LEU A 132 4.77 -10.50 0.94
C LEU A 132 3.60 -10.63 -0.05
N ALA A 133 2.80 -11.70 0.05
CA ALA A 133 1.57 -11.86 -0.75
C ALA A 133 0.61 -10.68 -0.57
N CYS A 134 0.42 -10.25 0.68
CA CYS A 134 -0.41 -9.09 1.02
C CYS A 134 0.11 -7.81 0.33
N LEU A 135 1.40 -7.50 0.50
CA LEU A 135 2.02 -6.31 -0.08
C LEU A 135 2.02 -6.34 -1.61
N LEU A 136 2.22 -7.52 -2.21
CA LEU A 136 2.14 -7.71 -3.66
C LEU A 136 0.76 -7.32 -4.19
N CYS A 137 -0.31 -7.82 -3.57
CA CYS A 137 -1.68 -7.49 -3.97
C CYS A 137 -2.02 -6.01 -3.72
N ILE A 138 -1.54 -5.42 -2.62
CA ILE A 138 -1.73 -3.99 -2.32
C ILE A 138 -1.09 -3.13 -3.40
N GLN A 139 0.17 -3.41 -3.77
CA GLN A 139 0.85 -2.60 -4.76
C GLN A 139 0.26 -2.76 -6.16
N LEU A 140 -0.23 -3.96 -6.52
CA LEU A 140 -0.93 -4.19 -7.79
C LEU A 140 -2.33 -3.55 -7.86
N GLY A 141 -2.91 -3.17 -6.72
CA GLY A 141 -4.23 -2.55 -6.64
C GLY A 141 -5.38 -3.48 -7.03
N SER A 142 -6.52 -2.90 -7.43
CA SER A 142 -7.76 -3.62 -7.79
C SER A 142 -7.83 -4.01 -9.27
N GLY A 143 -6.74 -4.55 -9.82
CA GLY A 143 -6.65 -4.97 -11.23
C GLY A 143 -6.69 -6.49 -11.40
N ILE A 144 -6.88 -6.93 -12.66
CA ILE A 144 -6.88 -8.36 -13.02
C ILE A 144 -5.61 -9.07 -12.56
N GLU A 145 -4.49 -8.36 -12.55
CA GLU A 145 -3.20 -8.87 -12.14
C GLU A 145 -3.18 -9.24 -10.65
N SER A 146 -3.81 -8.41 -9.80
CA SER A 146 -3.95 -8.69 -8.37
C SER A 146 -4.91 -9.86 -8.13
N GLU A 147 -6.01 -9.94 -8.90
CA GLU A 147 -6.95 -11.06 -8.83
C GLU A 147 -6.30 -12.40 -9.20
N GLU A 148 -5.43 -12.44 -10.21
CA GLU A 148 -4.71 -13.64 -10.62
C GLU A 148 -3.72 -14.12 -9.55
N VAL A 149 -2.97 -13.18 -8.95
CA VAL A 149 -2.10 -13.46 -7.80
C VAL A 149 -2.91 -14.03 -6.65
N PHE A 150 -4.02 -13.37 -6.28
CA PHE A 150 -4.84 -13.80 -5.16
C PHE A 150 -5.51 -15.15 -5.41
N LYS A 151 -6.03 -15.38 -6.63
CA LYS A 151 -6.63 -16.66 -7.02
C LYS A 151 -5.66 -17.83 -6.84
N THR A 152 -4.38 -17.60 -7.11
CA THR A 152 -3.31 -18.59 -6.93
C THR A 152 -2.99 -18.84 -5.46
N LEU A 153 -2.86 -17.78 -4.66
CA LEU A 153 -2.38 -17.87 -3.28
C LEU A 153 -3.49 -18.15 -2.24
N ALA A 154 -4.72 -17.71 -2.49
CA ALA A 154 -5.83 -17.78 -1.54
C ALA A 154 -6.13 -19.20 -1.02
N PRO A 155 -6.13 -20.27 -1.83
CA PRO A 155 -6.33 -21.63 -1.32
C PRO A 155 -5.26 -22.07 -0.32
N LEU A 156 -4.01 -21.64 -0.52
CA LEU A 156 -2.87 -21.98 0.33
C LEU A 156 -2.92 -21.19 1.65
N LEU A 157 -3.23 -19.90 1.56
CA LEU A 157 -3.45 -19.03 2.71
C LEU A 157 -4.60 -19.57 3.56
N LYS A 158 -5.76 -19.87 2.96
CA LYS A 158 -6.90 -20.47 3.68
C LYS A 158 -6.55 -21.78 4.38
N LYS A 159 -5.70 -22.61 3.76
CA LYS A 159 -5.22 -23.85 4.40
C LYS A 159 -4.43 -23.57 5.68
N ILE A 160 -3.49 -22.61 5.65
CA ILE A 160 -2.72 -22.23 6.86
C ILE A 160 -3.63 -21.62 7.92
N LEU A 161 -4.58 -20.77 7.52
CA LEU A 161 -5.52 -20.13 8.44
C LEU A 161 -6.32 -21.15 9.25
N CYS A 162 -6.77 -22.22 8.59
CA CYS A 162 -7.57 -23.27 9.21
C CYS A 162 -6.74 -24.38 9.88
N ASP A 163 -5.42 -24.40 9.72
CA ASP A 163 -4.55 -25.40 10.31
C ASP A 163 -4.20 -25.06 11.76
N VAL A 164 -4.82 -25.76 12.71
CA VAL A 164 -4.58 -25.56 14.14
C VAL A 164 -3.15 -25.91 14.58
N SER A 165 -2.43 -26.72 13.80
CA SER A 165 -1.04 -27.08 14.05
C SER A 165 -0.03 -26.04 13.53
N ALA A 166 -0.48 -25.14 12.63
CA ALA A 166 0.33 -24.02 12.17
C ALA A 166 0.56 -23.00 13.30
N SER A 167 1.69 -22.30 13.25
CA SER A 167 2.06 -21.33 14.28
C SER A 167 1.04 -20.18 14.36
N MET A 168 0.81 -19.65 15.56
CA MET A 168 -0.11 -18.51 15.75
C MET A 168 0.29 -17.30 14.89
N LYS A 169 1.58 -17.01 14.79
CA LYS A 169 2.11 -15.91 13.95
C LYS A 169 1.77 -16.12 12.48
N ALA A 170 1.96 -17.34 11.96
CA ALA A 170 1.63 -17.64 10.56
C ALA A 170 0.13 -17.48 10.31
N ARG A 171 -0.72 -17.98 11.20
CA ARG A 171 -2.18 -17.80 11.08
C ARG A 171 -2.60 -16.32 11.12
N GLN A 172 -2.00 -15.52 12.00
CA GLN A 172 -2.28 -14.08 12.07
C GLN A 172 -1.87 -13.33 10.80
N ALA A 173 -0.68 -13.58 10.29
CA ALA A 173 -0.20 -12.95 9.05
C ALA A 173 -1.09 -13.30 7.85
N VAL A 174 -1.51 -14.56 7.77
CA VAL A 174 -2.45 -15.03 6.75
C VAL A 174 -3.81 -14.37 6.88
N SER A 175 -4.36 -14.24 8.10
CA SER A 175 -5.63 -13.52 8.32
C SER A 175 -5.56 -12.08 7.80
N ILE A 176 -4.47 -11.37 8.09
CA ILE A 176 -4.26 -10.00 7.60
C ILE A 176 -4.17 -9.98 6.08
N SER A 177 -3.38 -10.88 5.49
CA SER A 177 -3.26 -11.00 4.04
C SER A 177 -4.58 -11.28 3.36
N MET A 178 -5.46 -12.09 3.94
CA MET A 178 -6.77 -12.40 3.37
C MET A 178 -7.78 -11.25 3.54
N LEU A 179 -7.64 -10.42 4.59
CA LEU A 179 -8.52 -9.27 4.83
C LEU A 179 -8.25 -8.13 3.84
N VAL A 180 -6.98 -7.86 3.54
CA VAL A 180 -6.60 -6.72 2.69
C VAL A 180 -6.84 -7.02 1.21
N VAL A 181 -6.89 -8.29 0.82
CA VAL A 181 -7.09 -8.72 -0.57
C VAL A 181 -8.54 -9.13 -0.82
N ILE A 182 -9.48 -8.32 -0.33
CA ILE A 182 -10.89 -8.45 -0.69
C ILE A 182 -11.12 -7.58 -1.93
N PRO A 183 -11.40 -8.18 -3.11
CA PRO A 183 -11.84 -7.42 -4.29
C PRO A 183 -13.18 -6.72 -4.05
#